data_AF-A0A838W573-F1
#
_entry.id   AF-A0A838W573-F1
#
_cell.length_a   1.000
_cell.length_b   1.000
_cell.length_c   1.000
_cell.angle_alpha   90.00
_cell.angle_beta   90.00
_cell.angle_gamma   90.00
#
_symmetry.space_group_name_H-M   'P 1'
#
loop_
_entity.id
_entity.type
_entity.pdbx_description
1 polymer ?
#
loop_
_entity_poly.entity_id
_entity_poly.type
_entity_poly.pdbx_seq_one_letter_code
_entity_poly.pdbx_strand_id
1 'polypeptide(L)'
;MSAPEAPLGCERRIAEAIGAVARQSLADWGVSQVALLDDGSPEATLVARVLEAEIGRGYLLRVTVTNSQVESVLHMLSGDQRAEPPSDAVHSAGIGVAEARRLRARLIPDALVANAANKTALLLGGPLPPEPLLPLGDLYASEILTLTGGWSAPAPVRELASAAGGIERLDAALRARIDDRDAGAFEELNPRLRDALDEALSRGRASRVYRQIVPKLGPRTLGVDLFE
;
A
#
# COMPACT_ATOMS: atom_id res chain seq x y z
N MET A 1 -26.35 -15.26 -14.38
CA MET A 1 -24.97 -15.53 -14.86
C MET A 1 -24.07 -15.42 -13.66
N SER A 2 -23.69 -16.56 -13.07
CA SER A 2 -22.81 -16.59 -11.91
C SER A 2 -21.40 -16.21 -12.35
N ALA A 3 -20.75 -15.31 -11.60
CA ALA A 3 -19.34 -15.01 -11.76
C ALA A 3 -18.51 -16.30 -11.53
N PRO A 4 -17.39 -16.48 -12.23
CA PRO A 4 -16.51 -17.61 -12.00
C PRO A 4 -15.96 -17.53 -10.57
N GLU A 5 -16.20 -18.57 -9.76
CA GLU A 5 -15.51 -18.75 -8.48
C GLU A 5 -14.00 -18.84 -8.77
N ALA A 6 -13.27 -17.79 -8.39
CA ALA A 6 -11.82 -17.78 -8.39
C ALA A 6 -11.28 -18.93 -7.50
N PRO A 7 -10.07 -19.45 -7.74
CA PRO A 7 -9.56 -20.63 -7.05
C PRO A 7 -9.40 -20.36 -5.54
N LEU A 8 -10.38 -20.81 -4.75
CA LEU A 8 -10.57 -20.58 -3.31
C LEU A 8 -9.33 -20.87 -2.43
N GLY A 9 -8.34 -21.61 -2.93
CA GLY A 9 -7.13 -21.97 -2.18
C GLY A 9 -6.10 -20.84 -2.03
N CYS A 10 -5.90 -20.00 -3.04
CA CYS A 10 -4.88 -18.94 -2.98
C CYS A 10 -5.33 -17.80 -2.08
N GLU A 11 -6.59 -17.38 -2.22
CA GLU A 11 -7.19 -16.30 -1.41
C GLU A 11 -7.22 -16.65 0.07
N ARG A 12 -7.57 -17.90 0.39
CA ARG A 12 -7.58 -18.40 1.77
C ARG A 12 -6.19 -18.39 2.39
N ARG A 13 -5.17 -18.85 1.68
CA ARG A 13 -3.78 -18.82 2.17
C ARG A 13 -3.30 -17.40 2.44
N ILE A 14 -3.62 -16.46 1.54
CA ILE A 14 -3.32 -15.04 1.72
C ILE A 14 -4.01 -14.51 2.98
N ALA A 15 -5.29 -14.82 3.15
CA ALA A 15 -6.05 -14.41 4.33
C ALA A 15 -5.44 -14.96 5.63
N GLU A 16 -5.17 -16.28 5.70
CA GLU A 16 -4.59 -16.94 6.87
C GLU A 16 -3.24 -16.32 7.26
N ALA A 17 -2.38 -16.01 6.30
CA ALA A 17 -1.08 -15.38 6.54
C ALA A 17 -1.21 -13.94 7.04
N ILE A 18 -2.08 -13.13 6.42
CA ILE A 18 -2.37 -11.77 6.89
C ILE A 18 -2.94 -11.80 8.32
N GLY A 19 -3.88 -12.70 8.58
CA GLY A 19 -4.50 -12.89 9.88
C GLY A 19 -3.52 -13.30 10.97
N ALA A 20 -2.63 -14.26 10.68
CA ALA A 20 -1.61 -14.71 11.61
C ALA A 20 -0.65 -13.56 11.99
N VAL A 21 -0.18 -12.82 11.00
CA VAL A 21 0.72 -11.67 11.23
C VAL A 21 0.02 -10.56 11.99
N ALA A 22 -1.25 -10.27 11.69
CA ALA A 22 -2.03 -9.29 12.44
C ALA A 22 -2.14 -9.70 13.93
N ARG A 23 -2.53 -10.95 14.21
CA ARG A 23 -2.64 -11.46 15.60
C ARG A 23 -1.31 -11.38 16.35
N GLN A 24 -0.21 -11.79 15.71
CA GLN A 24 1.11 -11.70 16.32
C GLN A 24 1.51 -10.24 16.56
N SER A 25 1.25 -9.34 15.60
CA SER A 25 1.60 -7.92 15.73
C SER A 25 0.83 -7.26 16.87
N LEU A 26 -0.46 -7.59 17.04
CA LEU A 26 -1.26 -7.12 18.17
C LEU A 26 -0.64 -7.55 19.50
N ALA A 27 -0.26 -8.83 19.61
CA ALA A 27 0.38 -9.37 20.80
C ALA A 27 1.75 -8.70 21.09
N ASP A 28 2.61 -8.56 20.07
CA ASP A 28 3.95 -7.97 20.21
C ASP A 28 3.90 -6.49 20.60
N TRP A 29 2.89 -5.76 20.11
CA TRP A 29 2.69 -4.35 20.42
C TRP A 29 1.90 -4.12 21.70
N GLY A 30 1.36 -5.18 22.31
CA GLY A 30 0.53 -5.10 23.52
C GLY A 30 -0.76 -4.32 23.29
N VAL A 31 -1.33 -4.38 22.08
CA VAL A 31 -2.56 -3.68 21.70
C VAL A 31 -3.65 -4.66 21.28
N SER A 32 -4.91 -4.26 21.40
CA SER A 32 -6.04 -5.15 21.11
C SER A 32 -6.65 -5.00 19.72
N GLN A 33 -6.46 -3.85 19.05
CA GLN A 33 -7.17 -3.56 17.80
C GLN A 33 -6.24 -3.18 16.63
N VAL A 34 -6.72 -3.38 15.41
CA VAL A 34 -6.10 -2.82 14.20
C VAL A 34 -6.89 -1.59 13.77
N ALA A 35 -6.21 -0.45 13.63
CA ALA A 35 -6.77 0.77 13.04
C ALA A 35 -6.35 0.87 11.56
N LEU A 36 -7.22 0.39 10.66
CA LEU A 36 -6.98 0.44 9.21
C LEU A 36 -7.27 1.83 8.66
N LEU A 37 -6.27 2.46 8.04
CA LEU A 37 -6.47 3.68 7.27
C LEU A 37 -7.28 3.36 6.01
N ASP A 38 -8.57 3.70 6.04
CA ASP A 38 -9.51 3.30 5.02
C ASP A 38 -9.82 4.45 4.07
N ASP A 39 -9.32 4.31 2.85
CA ASP A 39 -9.51 5.25 1.75
C ASP A 39 -10.58 4.82 0.75
N GLY A 40 -11.29 3.72 1.01
CA GLY A 40 -12.30 3.16 0.11
C GLY A 40 -11.72 2.48 -1.12
N SER A 41 -10.40 2.30 -1.20
CA SER A 41 -9.76 1.57 -2.29
C SER A 41 -10.12 0.08 -2.29
N PRO A 42 -9.93 -0.62 -3.43
CA PRO A 42 -10.00 -2.07 -3.48
C PRO A 42 -9.06 -2.73 -2.46
N GLU A 43 -7.87 -2.16 -2.26
CA GLU A 43 -6.89 -2.59 -1.27
C GLU A 43 -7.45 -2.50 0.16
N ALA A 44 -7.95 -1.33 0.57
CA ALA A 44 -8.50 -1.14 1.92
C ALA A 44 -9.72 -2.04 2.16
N THR A 45 -10.54 -2.25 1.13
CA THR A 45 -11.69 -3.16 1.19
C THR A 45 -11.25 -4.62 1.36
N LEU A 46 -10.22 -5.06 0.63
CA LEU A 46 -9.65 -6.40 0.76
C LEU A 46 -9.06 -6.62 2.15
N VAL A 47 -8.27 -5.68 2.65
CA VAL A 47 -7.68 -5.75 4.00
C VAL A 47 -8.78 -5.82 5.05
N ALA A 48 -9.80 -4.97 4.96
CA ALA A 48 -10.90 -4.99 5.91
C ALA A 48 -11.60 -6.36 5.91
N ARG A 49 -11.95 -6.89 4.74
CA ARG A 49 -12.60 -8.19 4.60
C ARG A 49 -11.77 -9.32 5.20
N VAL A 50 -10.47 -9.34 4.91
CA VAL A 50 -9.55 -10.37 5.40
C VAL A 50 -9.40 -10.28 6.92
N LEU A 51 -9.13 -9.09 7.46
CA LEU A 51 -8.95 -8.91 8.91
C LEU A 51 -10.25 -9.18 9.68
N GLU A 52 -11.40 -8.75 9.17
CA GLU A 52 -12.69 -9.07 9.81
C GLU A 52 -12.94 -10.58 9.89
N ALA A 53 -12.54 -11.34 8.87
CA ALA A 53 -12.67 -12.79 8.85
C ALA A 53 -11.67 -13.48 9.79
N GLU A 54 -10.43 -12.96 9.88
CA GLU A 54 -9.32 -13.63 10.56
C GLU A 54 -9.15 -13.26 12.03
N ILE A 55 -9.33 -11.98 12.36
CA ILE A 55 -9.18 -11.48 13.73
C ILE A 55 -10.52 -11.10 14.35
N GLY A 56 -11.58 -11.01 13.55
CA GLY A 56 -12.93 -10.68 14.00
C GLY A 56 -13.24 -9.20 13.86
N ARG A 57 -14.47 -8.89 13.45
CA ARG A 57 -14.95 -7.50 13.24
C ARG A 57 -14.81 -6.59 14.46
N GLY A 58 -14.87 -7.14 15.67
CA GLY A 58 -14.68 -6.36 16.91
C GLY A 58 -13.25 -5.88 17.15
N TYR A 59 -12.28 -6.40 16.39
CA TYR A 59 -10.85 -6.10 16.52
C TYR A 59 -10.33 -5.22 15.36
N LEU A 60 -11.20 -4.82 14.43
CA LEU A 60 -10.87 -3.92 13.33
C LEU A 60 -11.62 -2.60 13.45
N LEU A 61 -10.88 -1.50 13.44
CA LEU A 61 -11.41 -0.15 13.31
C LEU A 61 -11.05 0.42 11.93
N ARG A 62 -12.07 0.77 11.15
CA ARG A 62 -11.88 1.44 9.85
C ARG A 62 -11.82 2.95 10.07
N VAL A 63 -10.68 3.54 9.75
CA VAL A 63 -10.40 4.97 9.94
C VAL A 63 -10.63 5.71 8.63
N THR A 64 -11.80 6.34 8.51
CA THR A 64 -12.16 7.23 7.41
C THR A 64 -12.06 8.70 7.85
N VAL A 65 -12.12 9.64 6.90
CA VAL A 65 -12.14 11.08 7.19
C VAL A 65 -13.18 11.80 6.33
N THR A 66 -13.75 12.88 6.88
CA THR A 66 -14.64 13.79 6.15
C THR A 66 -13.86 14.93 5.52
N ASN A 67 -14.42 15.58 4.49
CA ASN A 67 -13.79 16.74 3.85
C ASN A 67 -13.43 17.85 4.84
N SER A 68 -14.29 18.12 5.83
CA SER A 68 -14.02 19.11 6.89
C SER A 68 -12.79 18.78 7.75
N GLN A 69 -12.53 17.50 8.01
CA GLN A 69 -11.34 17.05 8.73
C GLN A 69 -10.08 17.22 7.87
N VAL A 70 -10.20 16.97 6.57
CA VAL A 70 -9.10 17.16 5.59
C VAL A 70 -8.74 18.64 5.47
N GLU A 71 -9.73 19.52 5.32
CA GLU A 71 -9.55 20.98 5.28
C GLU A 71 -8.85 21.48 6.54
N SER A 72 -9.28 21.03 7.72
CA SER A 72 -8.65 21.38 9.00
C SER A 72 -7.16 21.01 9.03
N VAL A 73 -6.81 19.82 8.53
CA VAL A 73 -5.41 19.36 8.46
C VAL A 73 -4.61 20.14 7.44
N LEU A 74 -5.17 20.41 6.26
CA LEU A 74 -4.52 21.26 5.25
C LEU A 74 -4.25 22.66 5.81
N HIS A 75 -5.18 23.25 6.56
CA HIS A 75 -4.97 24.53 7.24
C HIS A 75 -3.84 24.48 8.28
N MET A 76 -3.74 23.39 9.05
CA MET A 76 -2.64 23.20 10.02
C MET A 76 -1.27 23.00 9.33
N LEU A 77 -1.24 22.29 8.20
CA LEU A 77 -0.01 22.06 7.43
C LEU A 77 0.44 23.30 6.65
N SER A 78 -0.49 24.19 6.29
CA SER A 78 -0.23 25.37 5.46
C SER A 78 0.17 26.63 6.26
N GLY A 79 0.59 26.47 7.51
CA GLY A 79 0.87 27.55 8.48
C GLY A 79 1.25 28.91 7.87
N ASP A 80 0.36 29.89 8.04
CA ASP A 80 0.56 31.34 7.86
C ASP A 80 1.14 31.86 6.52
N GLN A 81 1.13 31.08 5.43
CA GLN A 81 1.60 31.58 4.13
C GLN A 81 0.46 31.93 3.15
N ARG A 82 0.31 33.24 2.90
CA ARG A 82 -0.32 33.83 1.70
C ARG A 82 0.50 33.53 0.43
N ALA A 83 0.81 32.27 0.17
CA ALA A 83 1.42 31.85 -1.09
C ALA A 83 0.34 31.19 -1.95
N GLU A 84 0.32 31.54 -3.23
CA GLU A 84 -0.60 30.99 -4.22
C GLU A 84 -0.64 29.45 -4.14
N PRO A 85 -1.82 28.82 -4.33
CA PRO A 85 -1.90 27.37 -4.30
C PRO A 85 -0.95 26.80 -5.36
N PRO A 86 -0.03 25.88 -5.00
CA PRO A 86 0.82 25.26 -6.00
C PRO A 86 -0.04 24.58 -7.06
N SER A 87 0.44 24.55 -8.30
CA SER A 87 -0.20 23.88 -9.46
C SER A 87 -0.51 22.39 -9.22
N ASP A 88 -0.07 21.84 -8.09
CA ASP A 88 -0.23 20.45 -7.65
C ASP A 88 -1.32 20.28 -6.59
N ALA A 89 -2.40 21.06 -6.64
CA ALA A 89 -3.51 21.02 -5.69
C ALA A 89 -4.10 19.60 -5.46
N VAL A 90 -4.01 18.72 -6.46
CA VAL A 90 -4.45 17.32 -6.36
C VAL A 90 -3.49 16.47 -5.51
N HIS A 91 -2.17 16.74 -5.61
CA HIS A 91 -1.16 16.04 -4.81
C HIS A 91 -1.21 16.49 -3.35
N SER A 92 -1.36 17.79 -3.09
CA SER A 92 -1.52 18.33 -1.74
C SER A 92 -2.82 17.86 -1.08
N ALA A 93 -3.92 17.77 -1.82
CA ALA A 93 -5.17 17.19 -1.33
C ALA A 93 -4.99 15.71 -0.94
N GLY A 94 -4.32 14.89 -1.77
CA GLY A 94 -4.05 13.49 -1.45
C GLY A 94 -3.23 13.31 -0.17
N ILE A 95 -2.21 14.16 0.03
CA ILE A 95 -1.39 14.19 1.26
C ILE A 95 -2.25 14.59 2.47
N GLY A 96 -3.08 15.63 2.35
CA GLY A 96 -3.95 16.11 3.42
C GLY A 96 -4.96 15.04 3.89
N VAL A 97 -5.54 14.28 2.96
CA VAL A 97 -6.46 13.19 3.30
C VAL A 97 -5.74 12.06 4.03
N ALA A 98 -4.57 11.65 3.55
CA ALA A 98 -3.77 10.61 4.20
C ALA A 98 -3.34 11.02 5.62
N GLU A 99 -2.88 12.26 5.79
CA GLU A 99 -2.44 12.76 7.10
C GLU A 99 -3.61 12.93 8.07
N ALA A 100 -4.79 13.35 7.60
CA ALA A 100 -5.99 13.41 8.43
C ALA A 100 -6.38 12.02 8.98
N ARG A 101 -6.29 10.96 8.15
CA ARG A 101 -6.54 9.59 8.62
C ARG A 101 -5.51 9.17 9.66
N ARG A 102 -4.22 9.49 9.45
CA ARG A 102 -3.15 9.18 10.40
C ARG A 102 -3.35 9.87 11.73
N LEU A 103 -3.65 11.17 11.72
CA LEU A 103 -3.94 11.93 12.94
C LEU A 103 -5.12 11.31 13.68
N ARG A 104 -6.19 10.96 12.98
CA ARG A 104 -7.34 10.27 13.58
C ARG A 104 -6.95 8.91 14.15
N ALA A 105 -6.15 8.11 13.45
CA ALA A 105 -5.72 6.80 13.91
C ALA A 105 -4.83 6.89 15.16
N ARG A 106 -3.97 7.90 15.28
CA ARG A 106 -3.12 8.15 16.46
C ARG A 106 -3.92 8.48 17.72
N LEU A 107 -5.16 8.94 17.59
CA LEU A 107 -6.04 9.24 18.71
C LEU A 107 -6.82 8.01 19.21
N ILE A 108 -6.69 6.87 18.53
CA ILE A 108 -7.32 5.62 18.93
C ILE A 108 -6.35 4.92 19.90
N PRO A 109 -6.66 4.88 21.21
CA PRO A 109 -5.84 4.13 22.15
C PRO A 109 -5.92 2.64 21.80
N ASP A 110 -4.88 1.89 22.16
CA ASP A 110 -4.92 0.43 22.09
C ASP A 110 -5.10 -0.13 20.65
N ALA A 111 -4.56 0.58 19.65
CA ALA A 111 -4.65 0.18 18.25
C ALA A 111 -3.30 0.21 17.51
N LEU A 112 -3.05 -0.83 16.73
CA LEU A 112 -1.98 -0.90 15.74
C LEU A 112 -2.46 -0.30 14.42
N VAL A 113 -1.81 0.76 13.94
CA VAL A 113 -2.22 1.40 12.69
C VAL A 113 -1.77 0.58 11.48
N ALA A 114 -2.69 0.33 10.55
CA ALA A 114 -2.43 -0.42 9.33
C ALA A 114 -2.70 0.42 8.08
N ASN A 115 -1.86 0.23 7.05
CA ASN A 115 -2.03 0.84 5.73
C ASN A 115 -2.14 -0.25 4.65
N ALA A 116 -3.09 -0.10 3.74
CA ALA A 116 -3.38 -1.08 2.70
C ALA A 116 -2.47 -0.98 1.46
N ALA A 117 -1.37 -0.23 1.51
CA ALA A 117 -0.45 -0.10 0.38
C ALA A 117 0.08 -1.47 -0.10
N ASN A 118 -0.08 -1.72 -1.40
CA ASN A 118 0.40 -2.93 -2.08
C ASN A 118 1.90 -2.82 -2.45
N LYS A 119 2.53 -3.95 -2.77
CA LYS A 119 3.96 -4.07 -3.10
C LYS A 119 4.39 -3.13 -4.23
N THR A 120 3.57 -2.99 -5.27
CA THR A 120 3.85 -2.10 -6.40
C THR A 120 3.91 -0.64 -5.97
N ALA A 121 2.94 -0.18 -5.18
CA ALA A 121 2.92 1.17 -4.62
C ALA A 121 4.09 1.41 -3.65
N LEU A 122 4.46 0.42 -2.84
CA LEU A 122 5.61 0.51 -1.93
C LEU A 122 6.97 0.54 -2.67
N LEU A 123 7.05 -0.07 -3.85
CA LEU A 123 8.24 -0.04 -4.71
C LEU A 123 8.40 1.28 -5.44
N LEU A 124 7.31 1.84 -5.97
CA LEU A 124 7.37 2.92 -6.95
C LEU A 124 6.80 4.25 -6.45
N GLY A 125 6.02 4.24 -5.37
CA GLY A 125 5.26 5.39 -4.87
C GLY A 125 6.07 6.44 -4.13
N GLY A 126 7.37 6.23 -3.91
CA GLY A 126 8.26 7.17 -3.23
C GLY A 126 8.44 6.85 -1.73
N PRO A 127 8.25 7.82 -0.81
CA PRO A 127 8.38 7.57 0.63
C PRO A 127 7.43 6.47 1.10
N LEU A 128 7.94 5.56 1.94
CA LEU A 128 7.10 4.50 2.49
C LEU A 128 6.07 5.07 3.49
N PRO A 129 4.86 4.47 3.55
CA PRO A 129 3.90 4.78 4.60
C PRO A 129 4.52 4.54 5.98
N PRO A 130 4.38 5.46 6.96
CA PRO A 130 4.97 5.31 8.29
C PRO A 130 4.22 4.29 9.16
N GLU A 131 3.08 3.76 8.69
CA GLU A 131 2.26 2.83 9.45
C GLU A 131 2.99 1.50 9.72
N PRO A 132 2.92 0.96 10.96
CA PRO A 132 3.68 -0.21 11.34
C PRO A 132 3.21 -1.51 10.68
N LEU A 133 1.94 -1.64 10.31
CA LEU A 133 1.41 -2.83 9.67
C LEU A 133 1.05 -2.56 8.21
N LEU A 134 1.59 -3.35 7.28
CA LEU A 134 1.31 -3.28 5.84
C LEU A 134 0.78 -4.64 5.35
N PRO A 135 -0.52 -4.94 5.52
CA PRO A 135 -1.07 -6.28 5.27
C PRO A 135 -0.90 -6.78 3.83
N LEU A 136 -0.87 -5.87 2.85
CA LEU A 136 -0.73 -6.17 1.43
C LEU A 136 0.68 -5.89 0.90
N GLY A 137 1.64 -5.60 1.78
CA GLY A 137 2.95 -5.11 1.37
C GLY A 137 3.78 -6.09 0.53
N ASP A 138 3.37 -7.36 0.48
CA ASP A 138 3.99 -8.40 -0.36
C ASP A 138 3.08 -8.91 -1.50
N LEU A 139 1.97 -8.21 -1.80
CA LEU A 139 1.12 -8.47 -2.97
C LEU A 139 1.29 -7.38 -4.01
N TYR A 140 1.49 -7.77 -5.27
CA TYR A 140 1.53 -6.87 -6.40
C TYR A 140 0.12 -6.34 -6.73
N ALA A 141 0.03 -5.15 -7.32
CA ALA A 141 -1.25 -4.53 -7.65
C ALA A 141 -2.08 -5.34 -8.67
N SER A 142 -1.43 -6.06 -9.59
CA SER A 142 -2.06 -7.03 -10.50
C SER A 142 -2.69 -8.23 -9.78
N GLU A 143 -2.12 -8.64 -8.64
CA GLU A 143 -2.72 -9.66 -7.78
C GLU A 143 -3.95 -9.09 -7.07
N ILE A 144 -3.89 -7.84 -6.59
CA ILE A 144 -5.06 -7.15 -6.03
C ILE A 144 -6.17 -7.00 -7.08
N LEU A 145 -5.82 -6.63 -8.31
CA LEU A 145 -6.74 -6.55 -9.45
C LEU A 145 -7.44 -7.89 -9.68
N THR A 146 -6.70 -8.99 -9.64
CA THR A 146 -7.27 -10.34 -9.77
C THR A 146 -8.24 -10.68 -8.62
N LEU A 147 -7.89 -10.30 -7.38
CA LEU A 147 -8.66 -10.62 -6.17
C LEU A 147 -9.90 -9.75 -5.95
N THR A 148 -9.93 -8.56 -6.52
CA THR A 148 -10.95 -7.54 -6.20
C THR A 148 -11.64 -6.94 -7.42
N GLY A 149 -11.14 -7.20 -8.63
CA GLY A 149 -11.62 -6.59 -9.86
C GLY A 149 -11.15 -5.14 -10.06
N GLY A 150 -10.32 -4.61 -9.17
CA GLY A 150 -9.75 -3.27 -9.27
C GLY A 150 -8.43 -3.14 -8.51
N TRP A 151 -7.72 -2.03 -8.71
CA TRP A 151 -6.53 -1.69 -7.93
C TRP A 151 -6.40 -0.17 -7.82
N SER A 152 -5.62 0.27 -6.86
CA SER A 152 -5.27 1.67 -6.69
C SER A 152 -3.79 1.85 -6.40
N ALA A 153 -3.29 3.05 -6.68
CA ALA A 153 -1.93 3.46 -6.36
C ALA A 153 -1.80 4.98 -6.47
N PRO A 154 -0.71 5.58 -5.97
CA PRO A 154 -0.38 6.98 -6.24
C PRO A 154 -0.33 7.29 -7.75
N ALA A 155 -0.63 8.54 -8.14
CA ALA A 155 -0.69 8.95 -9.55
C ALA A 155 0.59 8.60 -10.34
N PRO A 156 1.82 8.83 -9.83
CA PRO A 156 3.03 8.45 -10.56
C PRO A 156 3.12 6.95 -10.88
N VAL A 157 2.60 6.09 -10.00
CA VAL A 157 2.59 4.64 -10.23
C VAL A 157 1.58 4.26 -11.31
N ARG A 158 0.42 4.92 -11.34
CA ARG A 158 -0.59 4.71 -12.39
C ARG A 158 -0.08 5.16 -13.76
N GLU A 159 0.68 6.25 -13.82
CA GLU A 159 1.32 6.74 -15.04
C GLU A 159 2.36 5.72 -15.56
N LEU A 160 3.20 5.18 -14.66
CA LEU A 160 4.15 4.10 -15.00
C LEU A 160 3.43 2.85 -15.52
N ALA A 161 2.35 2.43 -14.86
CA ALA A 161 1.55 1.28 -15.31
C ALA A 161 0.94 1.52 -16.69
N SER A 162 0.40 2.71 -16.94
CA SER A 162 -0.13 3.08 -18.26
C SER A 162 0.98 3.08 -19.33
N ALA A 163 2.17 3.61 -19.01
CA ALA A 163 3.31 3.64 -19.93
C ALA A 163 3.86 2.23 -20.23
N ALA A 164 3.76 1.29 -19.27
CA ALA A 164 4.09 -0.12 -19.46
C ALA A 164 3.04 -0.89 -20.28
N GLY A 165 1.88 -0.29 -20.56
CA GLY A 165 0.76 -0.92 -21.25
C GLY A 165 -0.15 -1.76 -20.35
N GLY A 166 -0.18 -1.47 -19.05
CA GLY A 166 -1.03 -2.13 -18.06
C GLY A 166 -0.28 -2.46 -16.78
N ILE A 167 -1.03 -2.69 -15.69
CA ILE A 167 -0.45 -3.03 -14.39
C ILE A 167 0.18 -4.42 -14.40
N GLU A 168 -0.40 -5.35 -15.16
CA GLU A 168 0.08 -6.73 -15.30
C GLU A 168 1.46 -6.76 -15.95
N ARG A 169 1.69 -5.93 -16.98
CA ARG A 169 3.00 -5.81 -17.63
C ARG A 169 4.03 -5.15 -16.71
N LEU A 170 3.64 -4.08 -16.02
CA LEU A 170 4.51 -3.42 -15.05
C LEU A 170 4.92 -4.40 -13.93
N ASP A 171 3.97 -5.09 -13.33
CA ASP A 171 4.23 -6.02 -12.23
C ASP A 171 5.00 -7.25 -12.69
N ALA A 172 4.78 -7.75 -13.92
CA ALA A 172 5.60 -8.81 -14.48
C ALA A 172 7.07 -8.40 -14.60
N ALA A 173 7.34 -7.20 -15.12
CA ALA A 173 8.69 -6.65 -15.21
C ALA A 173 9.30 -6.42 -13.82
N LEU A 174 8.52 -5.89 -12.87
CA LEU A 174 8.97 -5.73 -11.49
C LEU A 174 9.29 -7.08 -10.85
N ARG A 175 8.44 -8.10 -11.01
CA ARG A 175 8.64 -9.43 -10.45
C ARG A 175 9.92 -10.07 -11.00
N ALA A 176 10.13 -10.01 -12.33
CA ALA A 176 11.37 -10.46 -12.93
C ALA A 176 12.60 -9.73 -12.36
N ARG A 177 12.52 -8.41 -12.19
CA ARG A 177 13.64 -7.60 -11.67
C ARG A 177 13.94 -7.86 -10.19
N ILE A 178 12.90 -7.95 -9.38
CA ILE A 178 12.93 -7.88 -7.91
C ILE A 178 12.94 -9.27 -7.29
N ASP A 179 12.05 -10.14 -7.75
CA ASP A 179 11.87 -11.47 -7.16
C ASP A 179 12.82 -12.48 -7.84
N ASP A 180 12.95 -12.42 -9.18
CA ASP A 180 13.80 -13.33 -9.96
C ASP A 180 15.24 -12.83 -10.17
N ARG A 181 15.53 -11.58 -9.79
CA ARG A 181 16.82 -10.88 -9.92
C ARG A 181 17.36 -10.81 -11.36
N ASP A 182 16.47 -10.81 -12.35
CA ASP A 182 16.84 -10.60 -13.74
C ASP A 182 17.25 -9.14 -13.98
N ALA A 183 18.53 -8.91 -14.27
CA ALA A 183 19.06 -7.59 -14.60
C ALA A 183 18.52 -7.06 -15.94
N GLY A 184 18.09 -7.95 -16.83
CA GLY A 184 17.53 -7.65 -18.14
C GLY A 184 16.01 -7.43 -18.13
N ALA A 185 15.34 -7.53 -16.97
CA ALA A 185 13.88 -7.48 -16.87
C ALA A 185 13.23 -6.21 -17.46
N PHE A 186 13.97 -5.10 -17.55
CA PHE A 186 13.50 -3.84 -18.13
C PHE A 186 14.01 -3.59 -19.56
N GLU A 187 14.75 -4.54 -20.17
CA GLU A 187 15.35 -4.36 -21.49
C GLU A 187 14.32 -4.22 -22.61
N GLU A 188 13.19 -4.91 -22.48
CA GLU A 188 12.08 -4.85 -23.43
C GLU A 188 11.20 -3.60 -23.25
N LEU A 189 11.35 -2.88 -22.13
CA LEU A 189 10.65 -1.63 -21.88
C LEU A 189 11.34 -0.49 -22.63
N ASN A 190 10.53 0.51 -23.02
CA ASN A 190 11.08 1.71 -23.66
C ASN A 190 12.09 2.42 -22.73
N PRO A 191 13.14 3.08 -23.26
CA PRO A 191 14.21 3.63 -22.42
C PRO A 191 13.73 4.62 -21.36
N ARG A 192 12.76 5.49 -21.69
CA ARG A 192 12.22 6.48 -20.75
C ARG A 192 11.51 5.83 -19.56
N LEU A 193 10.77 4.75 -19.80
CA LEU A 193 10.09 3.99 -18.76
C LEU A 193 11.11 3.25 -17.88
N ARG A 194 12.14 2.67 -18.49
CA ARG A 194 13.25 2.05 -17.74
C ARG A 194 13.90 3.03 -16.78
N ASP A 195 14.31 4.20 -17.28
CA ASP A 195 14.95 5.24 -16.47
C ASP A 195 14.03 5.68 -15.33
N ALA A 196 12.74 5.87 -15.60
CA ALA A 196 11.76 6.25 -14.58
C ALA A 196 11.54 5.16 -13.51
N LEU A 197 11.56 3.88 -13.89
CA LEU A 197 11.45 2.75 -12.97
C LEU A 197 12.70 2.62 -12.11
N ASP A 198 13.88 2.74 -12.69
CA ASP A 198 15.15 2.69 -11.96
C ASP A 198 15.27 3.87 -10.98
N GLU A 199 14.85 5.06 -11.38
CA GLU A 199 14.78 6.23 -10.50
C GLU A 199 13.79 6.01 -9.35
N ALA A 200 12.57 5.53 -9.65
CA ALA A 200 11.55 5.28 -8.64
C ALA A 200 12.01 4.23 -7.61
N LEU A 201 12.59 3.12 -8.08
CA LEU A 201 13.17 2.08 -7.22
C LEU A 201 14.32 2.63 -6.37
N SER A 202 15.17 3.48 -6.94
CA SER A 202 16.29 4.09 -6.21
C SER A 202 15.81 5.02 -5.09
N ARG A 203 14.79 5.85 -5.35
CA ARG A 203 14.14 6.68 -4.31
C ARG A 203 13.49 5.81 -3.24
N GLY A 204 12.82 4.75 -3.65
CA GLY A 204 12.18 3.78 -2.75
C GLY A 204 13.18 3.06 -1.85
N ARG A 205 14.44 2.84 -2.28
CA ARG A 205 15.51 2.23 -1.46
C ARG A 205 15.94 3.12 -0.31
N ALA A 206 16.11 4.41 -0.56
CA ALA A 206 16.61 5.37 0.43
C ALA A 206 15.67 5.53 1.64
N SER A 207 14.38 5.21 1.49
CA SER A 207 13.35 5.37 2.52
C SER A 207 13.14 4.15 3.44
N ARG A 208 13.82 3.00 3.19
CA ARG A 208 13.48 1.69 3.83
C ARG A 208 14.18 1.37 5.14
N VAL A 209 14.51 2.39 5.93
CA VAL A 209 15.14 2.21 7.26
C VAL A 209 14.12 1.83 8.35
N TYR A 210 12.81 1.81 8.03
CA TYR A 210 11.74 1.61 8.99
C TYR A 210 11.29 0.15 9.15
N ARG A 211 10.99 -0.24 10.40
CA ARG A 211 10.54 -1.58 10.81
C ARG A 211 9.03 -1.77 10.58
N GLN A 212 8.58 -1.72 9.33
CA GLN A 212 7.20 -2.12 9.01
C GLN A 212 7.07 -3.65 9.06
N ILE A 213 5.92 -4.12 9.51
CA ILE A 213 5.54 -5.52 9.54
C ILE A 213 4.73 -5.82 8.27
N VAL A 214 5.24 -6.75 7.46
CA VAL A 214 4.65 -7.16 6.19
C VAL A 214 4.44 -8.68 6.23
N PRO A 215 3.22 -9.19 5.97
CA PRO A 215 3.01 -10.63 5.79
C PRO A 215 3.78 -11.14 4.58
N LYS A 216 4.54 -12.22 4.78
CA LYS A 216 5.26 -12.89 3.70
C LYS A 216 4.28 -13.71 2.87
N LEU A 217 4.11 -13.33 1.60
CA LEU A 217 3.14 -13.96 0.69
C LEU A 217 3.79 -14.43 -0.62
N GLY A 218 4.82 -13.70 -1.08
CA GLY A 218 5.64 -14.02 -2.23
C GLY A 218 7.03 -14.55 -1.84
N PRO A 219 7.87 -14.90 -2.83
CA PRO A 219 9.20 -15.45 -2.59
C PRO A 219 10.16 -14.43 -1.95
N ARG A 220 9.97 -13.11 -2.17
CA ARG A 220 10.91 -12.05 -1.74
C ARG A 220 10.20 -10.86 -1.08
N THR A 221 10.67 -10.43 0.09
CA THR A 221 10.04 -9.36 0.89
C THR A 221 10.74 -8.04 0.67
N LEU A 222 9.95 -6.98 0.55
CA LEU A 222 10.45 -5.61 0.55
C LEU A 222 11.35 -5.36 1.77
N GLY A 223 12.60 -4.96 1.53
CA GLY A 223 13.53 -4.49 2.58
C GLY A 223 14.44 -5.56 3.20
N VAL A 224 14.08 -6.85 3.17
CA VAL A 224 14.94 -7.94 3.68
C VAL A 224 15.73 -8.60 2.55
N ASP A 225 15.07 -8.93 1.44
CA ASP A 225 15.64 -9.81 0.41
C ASP A 225 16.24 -9.09 -0.81
N LEU A 226 16.03 -7.77 -0.89
CA LEU A 226 16.21 -7.03 -2.13
C LEU A 226 17.65 -6.65 -2.45
N PHE A 227 18.56 -6.69 -1.47
CA PHE A 227 19.87 -6.02 -1.56
C PHE A 227 21.02 -6.81 -0.92
N GLU A 228 21.07 -8.12 -1.14
CA GLU A 228 22.33 -8.88 -1.16
C GLU A 228 22.92 -8.90 -2.56
#